data_AF-R7XS61-F1
#
_entry.id   AF-R7XS61-F1
#
_cell.length_a   1.000
_cell.length_b   1.000
_cell.length_c   1.000
_cell.angle_alpha   90.00
_cell.angle_beta   90.00
_cell.angle_gamma   90.00
#
_symmetry.space_group_name_H-M   'P 1'
#
loop_
_entity.id
_entity.type
_entity.pdbx_description
1 polymer ?
#
loop_
_entity_poly.entity_id
_entity_poly.type
_entity_poly.pdbx_seq_one_letter_code
_entity_poly.pdbx_strand_id
1 'polypeptide(L)'
;MIEFVIAAMTVLGVLFLGMAMLGKFSDVRNKALMASRYAGWERTVWTVDPGWRASHGSFASKGDEEIRSEFVQRVLGHDQAALASSDRTARRLPGGMAPMWKDHAGVDMLRNYADVTLGSGVDETPAATLKPITAAMGAANAVSAGFDLATRNLYRAEVGLSVAGDNAALRALWPGWTGFGMQDHTVLLTNAWTPEGRNGTLAVIKEAVPTSKGGVIDTALTVGLAAFGPEILKLDLGRIQPDVVPADRLGSR
;
A
#
# COMPACT_ATOMS: atom_id res chain seq x y z
N MET A 1 -49.16 -36.66 5.72
CA MET A 1 -48.13 -36.32 6.76
C MET A 1 -46.72 -36.50 6.22
N ILE A 2 -46.47 -37.53 5.41
CA ILE A 2 -45.17 -37.75 4.79
C ILE A 2 -44.81 -36.66 3.76
N GLU A 3 -45.81 -36.11 3.08
CA GLU A 3 -45.66 -35.04 2.09
C GLU A 3 -45.17 -33.75 2.75
N PHE A 4 -45.68 -33.42 3.94
CA PHE A 4 -45.22 -32.29 4.73
C PHE A 4 -43.77 -32.48 5.19
N VAL A 5 -43.42 -33.69 5.64
CA VAL A 5 -42.04 -34.01 6.05
C VAL A 5 -41.08 -33.90 4.86
N ILE A 6 -41.45 -34.45 3.70
CA ILE A 6 -40.62 -34.37 2.48
C ILE A 6 -40.45 -32.90 2.05
N ALA A 7 -41.53 -32.12 2.03
CA ALA A 7 -41.47 -30.70 1.69
C ALA A 7 -40.58 -29.92 2.67
N ALA A 8 -40.76 -30.14 3.98
CA ALA A 8 -39.96 -29.48 5.01
C ALA A 8 -38.48 -29.86 4.91
N MET A 9 -38.14 -31.14 4.73
CA MET A 9 -36.75 -31.58 4.56
C MET A 9 -36.11 -30.99 3.31
N THR A 10 -36.85 -30.91 2.21
CA THR A 10 -36.34 -30.34 0.95
C THR A 10 -36.02 -28.86 1.14
N VAL A 11 -36.95 -28.09 1.71
CA VAL A 11 -36.76 -26.64 1.94
C VAL A 11 -35.62 -26.39 2.92
N LEU A 12 -35.61 -27.08 4.07
CA LEU A 12 -34.56 -26.92 5.07
C LEU A 12 -33.19 -27.35 4.53
N GLY A 13 -33.12 -28.46 3.79
CA GLY A 13 -31.88 -28.94 3.18
C GLY A 13 -31.25 -27.93 2.22
N VAL A 14 -32.06 -27.34 1.33
CA VAL A 14 -31.60 -26.28 0.43
C VAL A 14 -31.16 -25.04 1.22
N LEU A 15 -31.89 -24.67 2.26
CA LEU A 15 -31.56 -23.50 3.08
C LEU A 15 -30.25 -23.67 3.85
N PHE A 16 -30.01 -24.84 4.43
CA PHE A 16 -28.73 -25.15 5.09
C PHE A 16 -27.56 -25.14 4.12
N LEU A 17 -27.75 -25.68 2.91
CA LEU A 17 -26.73 -25.63 1.88
C LEU A 17 -26.44 -24.19 1.44
N GLY A 18 -27.48 -23.37 1.26
CA GLY A 18 -27.34 -21.95 0.96
C GLY A 18 -26.58 -21.19 2.05
N MET A 19 -26.87 -21.46 3.33
CA MET A 19 -26.18 -20.82 4.46
C MET A 19 -24.70 -21.21 4.51
N ALA A 20 -24.37 -22.49 4.29
CA ALA A 20 -22.99 -22.96 4.24
C ALA A 20 -22.22 -22.29 3.08
N MET A 21 -22.83 -22.18 1.89
CA MET A 21 -22.24 -21.51 0.73
C MET A 21 -22.03 -20.01 0.97
N LEU A 22 -23.00 -19.34 1.60
CA LEU A 22 -22.87 -17.93 1.97
C LEU A 22 -21.69 -17.69 2.91
N GLY A 23 -21.50 -18.58 3.90
CA GLY A 23 -20.34 -18.54 4.78
C GLY A 23 -19.01 -18.63 4.03
N LYS A 24 -18.92 -19.55 3.05
CA LYS A 24 -17.72 -19.70 2.20
C LYS A 24 -17.44 -18.46 1.36
N PHE A 25 -18.46 -17.90 0.71
CA PHE A 25 -18.30 -16.69 -0.11
C PHE A 25 -18.01 -15.44 0.72
N SER A 26 -18.55 -15.37 1.94
CA SER A 26 -18.21 -14.32 2.91
C SER A 26 -16.73 -14.36 3.29
N ASP A 27 -16.16 -15.56 3.51
CA ASP A 27 -14.73 -15.69 3.77
C ASP A 27 -13.87 -15.32 2.56
N VAL A 28 -14.29 -15.69 1.34
CA VAL A 28 -13.64 -15.25 0.08
C VAL A 28 -13.56 -13.73 0.01
N ARG A 29 -14.66 -13.04 0.30
CA ARG A 29 -14.68 -11.57 0.35
C ARG A 29 -13.76 -11.02 1.44
N ASN A 30 -13.79 -11.59 2.65
CA ASN A 30 -12.90 -11.13 3.72
C ASN A 30 -11.42 -11.29 3.36
N LYS A 31 -11.06 -12.37 2.65
CA LYS A 31 -9.70 -12.60 2.16
C LYS A 31 -9.31 -11.61 1.05
N ALA A 32 -10.22 -11.29 0.13
CA ALA A 32 -10.02 -10.23 -0.86
C ALA A 32 -9.77 -8.86 -0.19
N LEU A 33 -10.58 -8.52 0.82
CA LEU A 33 -10.41 -7.29 1.60
C LEU A 33 -9.08 -7.25 2.37
N MET A 34 -8.67 -8.34 3.02
CA MET A 34 -7.38 -8.39 3.71
C MET A 34 -6.21 -8.28 2.73
N ALA A 35 -6.31 -8.92 1.56
CA ALA A 35 -5.31 -8.83 0.51
C ALA A 35 -5.21 -7.41 -0.07
N SER A 36 -6.33 -6.71 -0.28
CA SER A 36 -6.31 -5.32 -0.76
C SER A 36 -5.70 -4.37 0.27
N ARG A 37 -5.94 -4.59 1.57
CA ARG A 37 -5.28 -3.83 2.65
C ARG A 37 -3.78 -4.09 2.71
N TYR A 38 -3.37 -5.34 2.58
CA TYR A 38 -1.96 -5.71 2.51
C TYR A 38 -1.27 -5.02 1.33
N ALA A 39 -1.84 -5.12 0.14
CA ALA A 39 -1.29 -4.50 -1.06
C ALA A 39 -1.28 -2.97 -0.97
N GLY A 40 -2.32 -2.36 -0.38
CA GLY A 40 -2.38 -0.94 -0.11
C GLY A 40 -1.25 -0.49 0.82
N TRP A 41 -1.01 -1.24 1.91
CA TRP A 41 0.09 -0.96 2.83
C TRP A 41 1.46 -1.15 2.16
N GLU A 42 1.67 -2.23 1.40
CA GLU A 42 2.91 -2.44 0.64
C GLU A 42 3.23 -1.26 -0.28
N ARG A 43 2.21 -0.64 -0.89
CA ARG A 43 2.39 0.55 -1.72
C ARG A 43 2.84 1.80 -0.95
N THR A 44 2.56 1.88 0.35
CA THR A 44 3.09 2.96 1.20
C THR A 44 4.59 2.82 1.47
N VAL A 45 5.12 1.61 1.39
CA VAL A 45 6.54 1.31 1.63
C VAL A 45 7.31 1.25 0.30
N TRP A 46 6.76 0.57 -0.69
CA TRP A 46 7.34 0.33 -2.01
C TRP A 46 6.63 1.19 -3.06
N THR A 47 7.18 2.38 -3.30
CA THR A 47 6.57 3.35 -4.21
C THR A 47 6.67 2.89 -5.68
N VAL A 48 5.63 3.24 -6.43
CA VAL A 48 5.56 3.10 -7.89
C VAL A 48 5.51 4.45 -8.60
N ASP A 49 5.67 5.57 -7.87
CA ASP A 49 5.65 6.90 -8.48
C ASP A 49 6.96 7.16 -9.26
N PRO A 50 6.93 7.17 -10.61
CA PRO A 50 8.13 7.42 -11.41
C PRO A 50 8.65 8.86 -11.25
N GLY A 51 7.74 9.81 -10.98
CA GLY A 51 8.08 11.23 -10.83
C GLY A 51 8.86 11.48 -9.56
N TRP A 52 8.41 10.91 -8.44
CA TRP A 52 9.13 10.96 -7.18
C TRP A 52 10.53 10.34 -7.29
N ARG A 53 10.66 9.20 -8.00
CA ARG A 53 11.95 8.55 -8.28
C ARG A 53 12.91 9.43 -9.06
N ALA A 54 12.42 10.14 -10.08
CA ALA A 54 13.26 11.04 -10.86
C ALA A 54 13.80 12.23 -10.03
N SER A 55 12.97 12.79 -9.13
CA SER A 55 13.33 13.98 -8.36
C SER A 55 14.18 13.70 -7.12
N HIS A 56 14.06 12.51 -6.51
CA HIS A 56 14.61 12.25 -5.17
C HIS A 56 15.52 11.01 -5.06
N GLY A 57 15.83 10.33 -6.16
CA GLY A 57 16.84 9.26 -6.22
C GLY A 57 16.30 7.83 -6.43
N SER A 58 17.14 6.82 -6.18
CA SER A 58 16.72 5.41 -6.31
C SER A 58 15.88 5.01 -5.12
N PHE A 59 14.69 4.47 -5.37
CA PHE A 59 13.77 3.97 -4.35
C PHE A 59 13.61 2.45 -4.45
N ALA A 60 13.41 1.82 -3.31
CA ALA A 60 13.04 0.44 -3.15
C ALA A 60 11.66 0.24 -3.82
N SER A 61 11.62 -0.55 -4.88
CA SER A 61 10.41 -0.79 -5.67
C SER A 61 10.04 -2.26 -5.64
N LYS A 62 8.73 -2.53 -5.55
CA LYS A 62 8.15 -3.87 -5.66
C LYS A 62 7.05 -3.85 -6.71
N GLY A 63 7.10 -4.80 -7.65
CA GLY A 63 6.09 -4.92 -8.71
C GLY A 63 4.75 -5.44 -8.19
N ASP A 64 3.67 -5.24 -8.93
CA ASP A 64 2.36 -5.84 -8.61
C ASP A 64 2.46 -7.36 -8.51
N GLU A 65 3.23 -8.00 -9.38
CA GLU A 65 3.40 -9.46 -9.36
C GLU A 65 4.04 -9.96 -8.07
N GLU A 66 5.02 -9.21 -7.54
CA GLU A 66 5.71 -9.56 -6.30
C GLU A 66 4.76 -9.40 -5.11
N ILE A 67 4.03 -8.28 -5.02
CA ILE A 67 3.02 -8.05 -3.99
C ILE A 67 1.91 -9.11 -4.07
N ARG A 68 1.48 -9.46 -5.29
CA ARG A 68 0.49 -10.50 -5.53
C ARG A 68 0.96 -11.84 -5.00
N SER A 69 2.18 -12.23 -5.34
CA SER A 69 2.76 -13.49 -4.86
C SER A 69 2.85 -13.51 -3.34
N GLU A 70 3.25 -12.41 -2.69
CA GLU A 70 3.32 -12.32 -1.24
C GLU A 70 1.95 -12.48 -0.57
N PHE A 71 0.93 -11.70 -0.95
CA PHE A 71 -0.36 -11.81 -0.27
C PHE A 71 -1.04 -13.15 -0.56
N VAL A 72 -0.82 -13.76 -1.73
CA VAL A 72 -1.34 -15.11 -2.00
C VAL A 72 -0.76 -16.13 -1.03
N GLN A 73 0.54 -16.07 -0.72
CA GLN A 73 1.11 -16.96 0.29
C GLN A 73 0.66 -16.60 1.71
N ARG A 74 0.65 -15.30 2.06
CA ARG A 74 0.52 -14.81 3.43
C ARG A 74 -0.93 -14.65 3.91
N VAL A 75 -1.84 -14.29 3.01
CA VAL A 75 -3.26 -14.02 3.33
C VAL A 75 -4.13 -15.22 2.98
N LEU A 76 -3.92 -15.84 1.82
CA LEU A 76 -4.73 -16.98 1.38
C LEU A 76 -4.24 -18.32 1.96
N GLY A 77 -2.98 -18.39 2.39
CA GLY A 77 -2.43 -19.53 3.10
C GLY A 77 -3.07 -19.68 4.49
N HIS A 78 -3.35 -20.94 4.89
CA HIS A 78 -3.84 -21.27 6.22
C HIS A 78 -2.73 -21.82 7.12
N ASP A 79 -1.96 -22.78 6.61
CA ASP A 79 -0.96 -23.53 7.38
C ASP A 79 0.49 -23.16 7.01
N GLN A 80 0.72 -21.92 6.56
CA GLN A 80 2.06 -21.49 6.15
C GLN A 80 2.93 -21.13 7.36
N ALA A 81 4.10 -21.77 7.46
CA ALA A 81 5.09 -21.51 8.47
C ALA A 81 5.92 -20.26 8.10
N ALA A 82 5.79 -19.22 8.92
CA ALA A 82 6.58 -17.96 8.92
C ALA A 82 6.60 -17.16 7.60
N LEU A 83 6.61 -15.83 7.72
CA LEU A 83 6.76 -14.94 6.56
C LEU A 83 8.16 -15.15 5.95
N ALA A 84 8.23 -15.48 4.67
CA ALA A 84 9.49 -15.71 3.98
C ALA A 84 9.73 -14.67 2.88
N SER A 85 11.01 -14.36 2.63
CA SER A 85 11.40 -13.47 1.52
C SER A 85 11.15 -14.11 0.15
N SER A 86 11.06 -15.44 0.08
CA SER A 86 10.72 -16.20 -1.13
C SER A 86 9.27 -16.07 -1.56
N ASP A 87 8.38 -15.58 -0.68
CA ASP A 87 6.95 -15.44 -0.97
C ASP A 87 6.71 -14.56 -2.21
N ARG A 88 7.54 -13.54 -2.40
CA ARG A 88 7.47 -12.60 -3.54
C ARG A 88 7.74 -13.24 -4.91
N THR A 89 8.37 -14.41 -4.94
CA THR A 89 8.73 -15.13 -6.17
C THR A 89 7.97 -16.44 -6.37
N ALA A 90 7.09 -16.82 -5.44
CA ALA A 90 6.43 -18.12 -5.44
C ALA A 90 5.52 -18.35 -6.67
N ARG A 91 4.78 -17.32 -7.11
CA ARG A 91 3.90 -17.32 -8.31
C ARG A 91 3.00 -18.56 -8.42
N ARG A 92 2.46 -19.01 -7.29
CA ARG A 92 1.62 -20.20 -7.16
C ARG A 92 0.63 -20.03 -6.02
N LEU A 93 -0.36 -20.91 -5.93
CA LEU A 93 -1.21 -20.99 -4.75
C LEU A 93 -0.45 -21.59 -3.56
N PRO A 94 -0.81 -21.24 -2.32
CA PRO A 94 -0.19 -21.82 -1.13
C PRO A 94 -0.51 -23.32 -1.03
N GLY A 95 0.40 -24.10 -0.45
CA GLY A 95 0.23 -25.56 -0.30
C GLY A 95 -0.91 -26.00 0.63
N GLY A 96 -1.46 -25.07 1.42
CA GLY A 96 -2.61 -25.28 2.29
C GLY A 96 -3.49 -24.03 2.33
N MET A 97 -4.68 -24.13 1.76
CA MET A 97 -5.73 -23.10 1.83
C MET A 97 -6.70 -23.40 2.98
N ALA A 98 -7.50 -22.41 3.35
CA ALA A 98 -8.50 -22.57 4.39
C ALA A 98 -9.43 -23.76 4.07
N PRO A 99 -9.70 -24.68 5.00
CA PRO A 99 -10.55 -25.85 4.75
C PRO A 99 -11.94 -25.51 4.21
N MET A 100 -12.47 -24.33 4.55
CA MET A 100 -13.75 -23.84 4.05
C MET A 100 -13.76 -23.56 2.55
N TRP A 101 -12.60 -23.41 1.91
CA TRP A 101 -12.49 -23.20 0.46
C TRP A 101 -12.39 -24.51 -0.31
N LYS A 102 -12.66 -25.65 0.34
CA LYS A 102 -12.83 -26.93 -0.32
C LYS A 102 -14.30 -27.21 -0.55
N ASP A 103 -14.63 -27.87 -1.65
CA ASP A 103 -15.96 -28.39 -1.86
C ASP A 103 -16.22 -29.67 -1.03
N HIS A 104 -17.43 -30.20 -1.14
CA HIS A 104 -17.83 -31.44 -0.47
C HIS A 104 -16.99 -32.67 -0.85
N ALA A 105 -16.30 -32.65 -2.01
CA ALA A 105 -15.38 -33.68 -2.46
C ALA A 105 -13.93 -33.41 -2.02
N GLY A 106 -13.69 -32.37 -1.21
CA GLY A 106 -12.37 -31.98 -0.72
C GLY A 106 -11.53 -31.21 -1.74
N VAL A 107 -12.14 -30.74 -2.83
CA VAL A 107 -11.43 -30.08 -3.93
C VAL A 107 -11.45 -28.57 -3.76
N ASP A 108 -10.29 -27.92 -3.93
CA ASP A 108 -10.17 -26.48 -3.73
C ASP A 108 -11.03 -25.67 -4.71
N MET A 109 -11.68 -24.63 -4.18
CA MET A 109 -12.53 -23.70 -4.93
C MET A 109 -11.67 -22.69 -5.70
N LEU A 110 -10.55 -22.24 -5.16
CA LEU A 110 -9.56 -21.47 -5.91
C LEU A 110 -8.59 -22.45 -6.59
N ARG A 111 -8.54 -22.44 -7.94
CA ARG A 111 -7.81 -23.46 -8.71
C ARG A 111 -6.46 -22.97 -9.19
N ASN A 112 -6.44 -21.74 -9.70
CA ASN A 112 -5.27 -21.20 -10.36
C ASN A 112 -4.80 -19.93 -9.67
N TYR A 113 -3.48 -19.73 -9.69
CA TYR A 113 -2.90 -18.45 -9.31
C TYR A 113 -3.39 -17.29 -10.19
N ALA A 114 -3.73 -17.58 -11.45
CA ALA A 114 -4.30 -16.62 -12.39
C ALA A 114 -5.71 -16.14 -12.00
N ASP A 115 -6.43 -16.89 -11.16
CA ASP A 115 -7.75 -16.51 -10.66
C ASP A 115 -7.67 -15.41 -9.57
N VAL A 116 -6.44 -15.03 -9.19
CA VAL A 116 -6.13 -13.93 -8.29
C VAL A 116 -5.51 -12.77 -9.09
N THR A 117 -6.11 -11.60 -8.99
CA THR A 117 -5.63 -10.39 -9.66
C THR A 117 -5.28 -9.30 -8.67
N LEU A 118 -4.28 -8.49 -9.02
CA LEU A 118 -3.91 -7.28 -8.31
C LEU A 118 -3.76 -6.16 -9.34
N GLY A 119 -4.44 -5.04 -9.10
CA GLY A 119 -4.14 -3.76 -9.70
C GLY A 119 -3.75 -2.77 -8.62
N SER A 120 -2.74 -1.95 -8.85
CA SER A 120 -2.43 -0.87 -7.93
C SER A 120 -1.97 0.38 -8.65
N GLY A 121 -2.02 1.51 -7.94
CA GLY A 121 -1.65 2.79 -8.50
C GLY A 121 -1.45 3.86 -7.43
N VAL A 122 -0.93 4.98 -7.88
CA VAL A 122 -0.80 6.20 -7.07
C VAL A 122 -1.37 7.38 -7.85
N ASP A 123 -2.39 7.99 -7.25
CA ASP A 123 -3.10 9.13 -7.84
C ASP A 123 -2.74 10.43 -7.11
N GLU A 124 -3.05 11.53 -7.79
CA GLU A 124 -3.00 12.84 -7.16
C GLU A 124 -4.13 13.01 -6.14
N THR A 125 -3.82 13.71 -5.05
CA THR A 125 -4.82 14.18 -4.11
C THR A 125 -5.41 15.51 -4.53
N PRO A 126 -6.56 15.89 -3.97
CA PRO A 126 -7.13 17.22 -4.17
C PRO A 126 -6.15 18.36 -3.86
N ALA A 127 -5.14 18.13 -3.01
CA ALA A 127 -4.06 19.09 -2.73
C ALA A 127 -3.18 19.42 -3.95
N ALA A 128 -3.24 18.65 -5.05
CA ALA A 128 -2.59 18.99 -6.32
C ALA A 128 -3.05 20.35 -6.88
N THR A 129 -4.29 20.77 -6.56
CA THR A 129 -4.82 22.09 -6.91
C THR A 129 -4.06 23.26 -6.24
N LEU A 130 -3.29 22.97 -5.18
CA LEU A 130 -2.48 23.96 -4.46
C LEU A 130 -1.06 24.10 -5.03
N LYS A 131 -0.60 23.19 -5.91
CA LYS A 131 0.71 23.28 -6.59
C LYS A 131 1.01 24.62 -7.26
N PRO A 132 0.06 25.27 -7.98
CA PRO A 132 0.34 26.55 -8.61
C PRO A 132 0.55 27.66 -7.57
N ILE A 133 -0.15 27.60 -6.44
CA ILE A 133 -0.07 28.57 -5.36
C ILE A 133 1.29 28.45 -4.65
N THR A 134 1.73 27.22 -4.34
CA THR A 134 3.05 27.01 -3.72
C THR A 134 4.19 27.34 -4.68
N ALA A 135 4.06 27.05 -5.97
CA ALA A 135 5.03 27.45 -6.98
C ALA A 135 5.12 28.98 -7.11
N ALA A 136 3.99 29.70 -7.09
CA ALA A 136 3.96 31.16 -7.14
C ALA A 136 4.57 31.81 -5.88
N MET A 137 4.31 31.26 -4.69
CA MET A 137 4.93 31.70 -3.45
C MET A 137 6.45 31.48 -3.44
N GLY A 138 6.93 30.41 -4.06
CA GLY A 138 8.36 30.14 -4.23
C GLY A 138 9.06 31.09 -5.21
N ALA A 139 8.35 31.53 -6.26
CA ALA A 139 8.88 32.47 -7.25
C ALA A 139 8.84 33.95 -6.79
N ALA A 140 7.90 34.31 -5.91
CA ALA A 140 7.73 35.69 -5.43
C ALA A 140 8.75 36.11 -4.36
N ASN A 141 9.41 35.16 -3.69
CA ASN A 141 10.45 35.45 -2.71
C ASN A 141 11.82 35.12 -3.31
N ALA A 142 12.74 36.09 -3.36
CA ALA A 142 14.15 35.90 -3.75
C ALA A 142 14.92 34.88 -2.85
N VAL A 143 14.24 34.35 -1.84
CA VAL A 143 14.63 33.25 -0.93
C VAL A 143 13.59 32.14 -1.12
N SER A 144 13.74 31.33 -2.16
CA SER A 144 12.77 30.26 -2.46
C SER A 144 12.97 29.07 -1.51
N ALA A 145 12.25 29.04 -0.38
CA ALA A 145 11.97 27.81 0.35
C ALA A 145 10.96 27.02 -0.48
N GLY A 146 11.42 26.03 -1.24
CA GLY A 146 10.54 25.17 -2.03
C GLY A 146 10.08 24.03 -1.14
N PHE A 147 8.85 24.08 -0.62
CA PHE A 147 8.27 22.89 -0.03
C PHE A 147 7.64 22.07 -1.16
N ASP A 148 8.32 21.03 -1.63
CA ASP A 148 7.72 20.08 -2.57
C ASP A 148 6.71 19.23 -1.80
N LEU A 149 5.43 19.61 -1.87
CA LEU A 149 4.36 18.78 -1.31
C LEU A 149 4.19 17.55 -2.19
N ALA A 150 4.39 16.37 -1.60
CA ALA A 150 3.96 15.12 -2.20
C ALA A 150 2.43 15.15 -2.41
N THR A 151 2.00 15.49 -3.63
CA THR A 151 0.57 15.49 -3.98
C THR A 151 0.13 14.17 -4.61
N ARG A 152 1.07 13.29 -4.95
CA ARG A 152 0.81 11.92 -5.40
C ARG A 152 0.96 10.96 -4.22
N ASN A 153 -0.08 10.94 -3.39
CA ASN A 153 -0.09 10.29 -2.09
C ASN A 153 -1.38 9.51 -1.83
N LEU A 154 -2.20 9.32 -2.86
CA LEU A 154 -3.38 8.47 -2.83
C LEU A 154 -3.01 7.11 -3.42
N TYR A 155 -2.61 6.18 -2.57
CA TYR A 155 -2.26 4.82 -2.96
C TYR A 155 -3.52 3.98 -3.05
N ARG A 156 -3.73 3.33 -4.19
CA ARG A 156 -4.85 2.42 -4.45
C ARG A 156 -4.32 1.02 -4.67
N ALA A 157 -4.99 0.05 -4.07
CA ALA A 157 -4.82 -1.36 -4.38
C ALA A 157 -6.19 -2.03 -4.55
N GLU A 158 -6.31 -2.86 -5.58
CA GLU A 158 -7.52 -3.55 -5.97
C GLU A 158 -7.19 -5.03 -6.16
N VAL A 159 -7.85 -5.89 -5.40
CA VAL A 159 -7.65 -7.33 -5.44
C VAL A 159 -8.92 -8.01 -5.92
N GLY A 160 -8.78 -8.85 -6.94
CA GLY A 160 -9.84 -9.71 -7.45
C GLY A 160 -9.58 -11.18 -7.11
N LEU A 161 -10.62 -11.88 -6.71
CA LEU A 161 -10.63 -13.34 -6.52
C LEU A 161 -11.77 -13.96 -7.31
N SER A 162 -11.45 -14.94 -8.14
CA SER A 162 -12.44 -15.78 -8.82
C SER A 162 -12.36 -17.20 -8.30
N VAL A 163 -13.46 -17.75 -7.79
CA VAL A 163 -13.49 -19.10 -7.20
C VAL A 163 -14.62 -19.94 -7.75
N ALA A 164 -14.41 -21.26 -7.69
CA ALA A 164 -15.39 -22.30 -7.95
C ALA A 164 -16.01 -22.28 -9.36
N GLY A 165 -15.38 -21.64 -10.34
CA GLY A 165 -15.86 -21.61 -11.73
C GLY A 165 -16.07 -23.00 -12.32
N ASP A 166 -15.14 -23.92 -12.02
CA ASP A 166 -15.16 -25.32 -12.48
C ASP A 166 -15.72 -26.31 -11.46
N ASN A 167 -16.51 -25.86 -10.48
CA ASN A 167 -17.07 -26.77 -9.49
C ASN A 167 -18.25 -27.57 -10.06
N ALA A 168 -18.09 -28.90 -10.17
CA ALA A 168 -19.10 -29.79 -10.74
C ALA A 168 -20.40 -29.82 -9.92
N ALA A 169 -20.34 -29.81 -8.60
CA ALA A 169 -21.54 -29.82 -7.76
C ALA A 169 -22.32 -28.51 -7.83
N LEU A 170 -21.63 -27.37 -7.89
CA LEU A 170 -22.30 -26.08 -8.06
C LEU A 170 -22.97 -25.97 -9.43
N ARG A 171 -22.34 -26.49 -10.50
CA ARG A 171 -22.95 -26.55 -11.83
C ARG A 171 -24.16 -27.51 -11.88
N ALA A 172 -24.13 -28.60 -11.13
CA ALA A 172 -25.24 -29.54 -11.03
C ALA A 172 -26.44 -28.95 -10.27
N LEU A 173 -26.18 -28.19 -9.21
CA LEU A 173 -27.22 -27.55 -8.40
C LEU A 173 -27.78 -26.28 -9.05
N TRP A 174 -26.93 -25.52 -9.74
CA TRP A 174 -27.27 -24.27 -10.41
C TRP A 174 -26.82 -24.30 -11.88
N PRO A 175 -27.69 -24.77 -12.79
CA PRO A 175 -27.43 -24.72 -14.23
C PRO A 175 -27.20 -23.27 -14.68
N GLY A 176 -25.96 -22.94 -15.07
CA GLY A 176 -25.53 -21.57 -15.36
C GLY A 176 -24.45 -21.03 -14.42
N TRP A 177 -24.03 -21.80 -13.42
CA TRP A 177 -22.91 -21.44 -12.54
C TRP A 177 -21.60 -21.26 -13.31
N THR A 178 -21.02 -20.05 -13.24
CA THR A 178 -19.75 -19.68 -13.88
C THR A 178 -18.65 -19.37 -12.87
N GLY A 179 -18.94 -19.48 -11.57
CA GLY A 179 -18.04 -19.13 -10.48
C GLY A 179 -18.56 -17.96 -9.65
N PHE A 180 -17.83 -17.69 -8.57
CA PHE A 180 -18.03 -16.54 -7.71
C PHE A 180 -16.81 -15.62 -7.83
N GLY A 181 -17.02 -14.42 -8.36
CA GLY A 181 -16.00 -13.38 -8.45
C GLY A 181 -16.24 -12.30 -7.41
N MET A 182 -15.21 -11.88 -6.70
CA MET A 182 -15.24 -10.74 -5.78
C MET A 182 -14.06 -9.82 -6.04
N GLN A 183 -14.29 -8.51 -5.90
CA GLN A 183 -13.28 -7.49 -6.02
C GLN A 183 -13.37 -6.53 -4.84
N ASP A 184 -12.26 -6.29 -4.15
CA ASP A 184 -12.17 -5.32 -3.06
C ASP A 184 -11.04 -4.33 -3.33
N HIS A 185 -11.28 -3.08 -2.97
CA HIS A 185 -10.31 -2.00 -3.12
C HIS A 185 -9.99 -1.37 -1.76
N THR A 186 -8.73 -0.98 -1.58
CA THR A 186 -8.27 -0.18 -0.45
C THR A 186 -7.55 1.04 -1.00
N VAL A 187 -7.90 2.21 -0.45
CA VAL A 187 -7.24 3.48 -0.74
C VAL A 187 -6.60 4.00 0.54
N LEU A 188 -5.32 4.31 0.49
CA LEU A 188 -4.58 4.95 1.58
C LEU A 188 -4.10 6.32 1.12
N LEU A 189 -4.56 7.34 1.83
CA LEU A 189 -4.03 8.68 1.72
C LEU A 189 -2.86 8.80 2.70
N THR A 190 -1.63 8.75 2.20
CA THR A 190 -0.45 8.88 3.05
C THR A 190 0.72 9.51 2.32
N ASN A 191 1.34 10.47 2.98
CA ASN A 191 2.69 10.87 2.63
C ASN A 191 3.62 9.86 3.28
N ALA A 192 4.10 8.89 2.51
CA ALA A 192 5.13 7.98 2.99
C ALA A 192 6.38 8.81 3.30
N TRP A 193 6.57 9.17 4.57
CA TRP A 193 7.79 9.82 5.03
C TRP A 193 8.92 8.79 4.95
N THR A 194 9.66 8.86 3.85
CA THR A 194 11.01 8.33 3.67
C THR A 194 11.15 6.84 3.99
N PRO A 195 10.63 5.93 3.13
CA PRO A 195 10.95 4.51 3.22
C PRO A 195 12.46 4.22 3.07
N GLU A 196 13.24 5.19 2.55
CA GLU A 196 14.69 5.12 2.30
C GLU A 196 15.57 5.57 3.47
N GLY A 197 14.99 5.98 4.61
CA GLY A 197 15.76 6.54 5.73
C GLY A 197 16.48 7.86 5.37
N ARG A 198 17.64 8.11 5.99
CA ARG A 198 18.33 9.41 6.06
C ARG A 198 18.43 10.18 4.73
N ASN A 199 18.78 9.50 3.62
CA ASN A 199 19.07 10.17 2.35
C ASN A 199 17.80 10.72 1.68
N GLY A 200 16.69 9.99 1.75
CA GLY A 200 15.39 10.48 1.26
C GLY A 200 14.89 11.66 2.11
N THR A 201 15.08 11.60 3.43
CA THR A 201 14.72 12.70 4.34
C THR A 201 15.54 13.96 4.05
N LEU A 202 16.85 13.80 3.81
CA LEU A 202 17.72 14.91 3.42
C LEU A 202 17.30 15.54 2.09
N ALA A 203 16.88 14.74 1.10
CA ALA A 203 16.46 15.26 -0.20
C ALA A 203 15.23 16.17 -0.07
N VAL A 204 14.23 15.77 0.71
CA VAL A 204 13.01 16.57 0.94
C VAL A 204 13.30 17.83 1.79
N ILE A 205 14.11 17.71 2.83
CA ILE A 205 14.38 18.83 3.76
C ILE A 205 15.32 19.88 3.15
N LYS A 206 16.27 19.49 2.29
CA LYS A 206 17.16 20.44 1.60
C LYS A 206 16.39 21.49 0.80
N GLU A 207 15.30 21.10 0.16
CA GLU A 207 14.46 22.04 -0.59
C GLU A 207 13.75 23.07 0.31
N ALA A 208 13.43 22.68 1.56
CA ALA A 208 12.76 23.52 2.55
C ALA A 208 13.69 24.46 3.33
N VAL A 209 15.02 24.30 3.22
CA VAL A 209 16.01 25.14 3.91
C VAL A 209 16.73 26.00 2.87
N PRO A 210 16.32 27.27 2.66
CA PRO A 210 16.89 28.15 1.63
C PRO A 210 18.40 28.36 1.76
N THR A 211 18.91 28.36 2.99
CA THR A 211 20.34 28.49 3.29
C THR A 211 21.15 27.25 2.89
N SER A 212 20.51 26.11 2.63
CA SER A 212 21.18 24.89 2.18
C SER A 212 21.42 24.82 0.66
N LYS A 213 20.85 25.75 -0.13
CA LYS A 213 20.97 25.79 -1.60
C LYS A 213 22.22 26.53 -2.13
N GLY A 214 22.98 27.18 -1.23
CA GLY A 214 24.32 27.72 -1.50
C GLY A 214 24.41 28.99 -2.38
N GLY A 215 25.37 29.86 -2.04
CA GLY A 215 25.89 30.93 -2.88
C GLY A 215 25.45 32.35 -2.48
N VAL A 216 24.30 32.81 -2.97
CA VAL A 216 23.96 34.24 -2.95
C VAL A 216 23.32 34.69 -1.62
N ILE A 217 22.50 33.84 -1.02
CA ILE A 217 21.80 34.14 0.25
C ILE A 217 22.78 34.04 1.41
N ASP A 218 23.67 33.05 1.41
CA ASP A 218 24.66 32.88 2.47
C ASP A 218 25.60 34.09 2.52
N THR A 219 26.12 34.57 1.39
CA THR A 219 27.02 35.75 1.42
C THR A 219 26.30 37.05 1.80
N ALA A 220 25.09 37.31 1.29
CA ALA A 220 24.37 38.55 1.58
C ALA A 220 23.85 38.62 3.03
N LEU A 221 23.30 37.50 3.54
CA LEU A 221 22.79 37.41 4.91
C LEU A 221 23.94 37.42 5.92
N THR A 222 25.03 36.71 5.64
CA THR A 222 26.22 36.62 6.50
C THR A 222 26.97 37.95 6.56
N VAL A 223 27.12 38.67 5.44
CA VAL A 223 27.74 40.02 5.43
C VAL A 223 26.84 41.06 6.10
N GLY A 224 25.52 41.02 5.87
CA GLY A 224 24.57 41.95 6.48
C GLY A 224 24.40 41.74 7.99
N LEU A 225 24.40 40.48 8.46
CA LEU A 225 24.27 40.16 9.87
C LEU A 225 25.60 40.28 10.64
N ALA A 226 26.75 40.13 9.99
CA ALA A 226 28.06 40.36 10.62
C ALA A 226 28.23 41.78 11.16
N ALA A 227 27.52 42.77 10.60
CA ALA A 227 27.47 44.13 11.13
C ALA A 227 26.83 44.23 12.53
N PHE A 228 25.99 43.26 12.90
CA PHE A 228 25.29 43.20 14.19
C PHE A 228 25.94 42.23 15.19
N GLY A 229 26.97 41.49 14.78
CA GLY A 229 27.74 40.59 15.64
C GLY A 229 28.67 39.66 14.85
N PRO A 230 30.00 39.69 15.07
CA PRO A 230 30.96 38.83 14.37
C PRO A 230 30.80 37.34 14.71
N GLU A 231 30.09 37.00 15.78
CA GLU A 231 29.79 35.61 16.18
C GLU A 231 28.85 34.91 15.18
N ILE A 232 28.06 35.68 14.42
CA ILE A 232 27.12 35.15 13.41
C ILE A 232 27.89 34.49 12.26
N LEU A 233 29.12 34.94 11.98
CA LEU A 233 30.03 34.34 10.99
C LEU A 233 30.47 32.92 11.37
N LYS A 234 30.30 32.50 12.63
CA LYS A 234 30.65 31.16 13.12
C LYS A 234 29.49 30.16 12.98
N LEU A 235 28.31 30.62 12.53
CA LEU A 235 27.14 29.76 12.34
C LEU A 235 27.25 28.99 11.03
N ASP A 236 27.04 27.67 11.12
CA ASP A 236 27.06 26.76 9.98
C ASP A 236 25.70 26.84 9.25
N LEU A 237 25.50 27.90 8.47
CA LEU A 237 24.25 28.19 7.77
C LEU A 237 23.98 27.10 6.71
N GLY A 238 22.76 26.55 6.71
CA GLY A 238 22.37 25.48 5.77
C GLY A 238 22.79 24.07 6.21
N ARG A 239 23.39 23.91 7.40
CA ARG A 239 23.71 22.60 7.99
C ARG A 239 22.43 21.84 8.34
N ILE A 240 22.19 20.72 7.65
CA ILE A 240 21.07 19.80 7.94
C ILE A 240 21.64 18.51 8.52
N GLN A 241 21.39 18.27 9.81
CA GLN A 241 21.77 17.04 10.52
C GLN A 241 20.53 16.33 11.05
N PRO A 242 19.90 15.45 10.26
CA PRO A 242 18.64 14.79 10.66
C PRO A 242 18.82 13.81 11.83
N ASP A 243 20.06 13.38 12.12
CA ASP A 243 20.37 12.37 13.15
C ASP A 243 20.96 12.99 14.44
N VAL A 244 21.07 14.32 14.54
CA VAL A 244 21.62 14.99 15.74
C VAL A 244 20.47 15.51 16.59
N VAL A 245 20.31 14.92 17.77
CA VAL A 245 19.36 15.40 18.78
C VAL A 245 20.05 16.45 19.66
N PRO A 246 19.42 17.59 19.97
CA PRO A 246 19.99 18.57 20.90
C PRO A 246 20.33 17.90 22.24
N ALA A 247 21.54 18.17 22.75
CA ALA A 247 22.04 17.59 24.00
C ALA A 247 21.10 17.82 25.20
N ASP A 248 20.30 18.89 25.13
CA ASP A 248 19.36 19.30 26.18
C ASP A 248 18.12 18.38 26.32
N ARG A 249 17.90 17.44 25.39
CA ARG A 249 16.76 16.49 25.45
C ARG A 249 17.10 15.11 26.00
N LEU A 250 18.38 14.80 26.17
CA LEU A 250 18.84 13.65 26.93
C LEU A 250 19.49 14.22 28.17
N GLY A 251 18.70 14.39 29.23
CA GLY A 251 19.11 15.05 30.47
C GLY A 251 20.55 14.72 30.83
N SER A 252 21.35 15.77 31.05
CA SER A 252 22.77 15.70 31.37
C SER A 252 23.05 14.61 32.40
N ARG A 253 23.96 13.68 32.06
CA ARG A 253 24.68 12.90 33.07
C ARG A 253 25.75 13.76 33.71
#